data_AF-A0A4Y7RKC9-F1
#
_entry.id   AF-A0A4Y7RKC9-F1
#
_cell.length_a   1.000
_cell.length_b   1.000
_cell.length_c   1.000
_cell.angle_alpha   90.00
_cell.angle_beta   90.00
_cell.angle_gamma   90.00
#
_symmetry.space_group_name_H-M   'P 1'
#
loop_
_entity.id
_entity.type
_entity.pdbx_description
1 polymer ?
#
loop_
_entity_poly.entity_id
_entity_poly.type
_entity_poly.pdbx_seq_one_letter_code
_entity_poly.pdbx_strand_id
1 'polypeptide(L)'
;MYLILPLLIMAHIFADFFLQLARLAIYKRKNILGLAAHAMTWAFFISLVLAFTGIFLPWKFLFLFATHFLIDLLKIHFFEVSLPMLHPVNIADQFLHFFTILAVVFYP
;
A
#
# COMPACT_ATOMS: atom_id res chain seq x y z
N MET A 1 5.55 21.70 0.30
CA MET A 1 5.28 21.02 -0.99
C MET A 1 6.38 20.04 -1.38
N TYR A 2 7.65 20.43 -1.42
CA TYR A 2 8.77 19.57 -1.87
C TYR A 2 9.04 18.28 -1.06
N LEU A 3 8.55 18.18 0.18
CA LEU A 3 8.79 17.03 1.06
C LEU A 3 7.65 16.00 1.07
N ILE A 4 6.52 16.26 0.41
CA ILE A 4 5.33 15.40 0.50
C ILE A 4 5.61 14.02 -0.11
N LEU A 5 6.11 14.00 -1.35
CA LEU A 5 6.35 12.74 -2.06
C LEU A 5 7.43 11.87 -1.38
N PRO A 6 8.60 12.40 -0.96
CA PRO A 6 9.57 11.62 -0.19
C PRO A 6 8.99 11.01 1.10
N LEU A 7 8.19 11.76 1.86
CA LEU A 7 7.57 11.25 3.10
C LEU A 7 6.56 10.13 2.81
N LEU A 8 5.78 10.25 1.73
CA LEU A 8 4.84 9.22 1.31
C LEU A 8 5.55 7.95 0.84
N ILE A 9 6.66 8.08 0.11
CA ILE A 9 7.50 6.94 -0.28
C ILE A 9 8.09 6.26 0.96
N MET A 10 8.58 7.03 1.94
CA MET A 10 9.07 6.45 3.20
C MET A 10 7.98 5.71 3.97
N ALA A 11 6.77 6.28 4.06
CA ALA A 11 5.63 5.63 4.69
C ALA A 11 5.19 4.35 3.95
N HIS A 12 5.22 4.38 2.61
CA HIS A 12 4.96 3.21 1.78
C HIS A 12 5.99 2.10 2.05
N ILE A 13 7.29 2.40 2.02
CA ILE A 13 8.33 1.42 2.31
C ILE A 13 8.18 0.86 3.73
N PHE A 14 7.92 1.74 4.71
CA PHE A 14 7.72 1.33 6.10
C PHE A 14 6.53 0.38 6.26
N ALA A 15 5.37 0.76 5.72
CA ALA A 15 4.15 -0.03 5.89
C ALA A 15 4.11 -1.29 5.03
N ASP A 16 4.64 -1.24 3.81
CA ASP A 16 4.57 -2.34 2.85
C ASP A 16 5.73 -3.31 2.96
N PHE A 17 6.92 -2.90 3.42
CA PHE A 17 8.03 -3.84 3.60
C PHE A 17 8.27 -4.16 5.08
N PHE A 18 8.48 -3.15 5.93
CA PHE A 18 8.88 -3.41 7.32
C PHE A 18 7.77 -4.03 8.16
N LEU A 19 6.53 -3.54 8.04
CA LEU A 19 5.39 -4.15 8.73
C LEU A 19 4.96 -5.48 8.09
N GLN A 20 5.33 -5.71 6.83
CA GLN A 20 5.03 -6.93 6.09
C GLN A 20 6.00 -8.07 6.41
N LEU A 21 7.27 -7.78 6.76
CA LEU A 21 8.26 -8.77 7.24
C LEU A 21 7.81 -9.52 8.51
N ALA A 22 6.77 -9.04 9.20
CA ALA A 22 6.14 -9.72 10.34
C ALA A 22 5.15 -10.81 9.90
N ARG A 23 4.45 -11.41 10.88
CA ARG A 23 3.40 -12.43 10.66
C ARG A 23 2.30 -11.99 9.67
N LEU A 24 2.12 -10.68 9.43
CA LEU A 24 1.10 -10.15 8.52
C LEU A 24 1.24 -10.64 7.07
N ALA A 25 2.45 -10.81 6.52
CA ALA A 25 2.65 -11.38 5.18
C ALA A 25 2.07 -12.80 5.05
N ILE A 26 2.24 -13.60 6.10
CA ILE A 26 1.75 -14.97 6.14
C ILE A 26 0.23 -14.97 6.27
N TYR A 27 -0.33 -14.08 7.11
CA TYR A 27 -1.77 -14.02 7.32
C TYR A 27 -2.54 -13.45 6.13
N LYS A 28 -1.99 -12.51 5.36
CA LYS A 28 -2.70 -11.93 4.20
C LYS A 28 -3.06 -12.94 3.12
N ARG A 29 -2.27 -14.01 2.99
CA ARG A 29 -2.56 -15.13 2.08
C ARG A 29 -3.44 -16.23 2.69
N LYS A 30 -3.63 -16.24 4.02
CA LYS A 30 -4.41 -17.27 4.73
C LYS A 30 -5.89 -16.95 4.81
N ASN A 31 -6.26 -15.67 4.95
CA ASN A 31 -7.66 -15.26 4.99
C ASN A 31 -7.83 -13.79 4.59
N ILE A 32 -9.04 -13.45 4.15
CA ILE A 32 -9.39 -12.13 3.65
C ILE A 32 -9.29 -11.02 4.72
N LEU A 33 -9.49 -11.36 5.99
CA LEU A 33 -9.37 -10.41 7.10
C LEU A 33 -7.91 -10.01 7.34
N GLY A 34 -6.97 -10.95 7.15
CA GLY A 34 -5.54 -10.67 7.21
C GLY A 34 -5.11 -9.73 6.09
N LEU A 35 -5.67 -9.90 4.89
CA LEU A 35 -5.45 -8.98 3.78
C LEU A 35 -6.06 -7.61 4.04
N ALA A 36 -7.29 -7.56 4.55
CA ALA A 36 -7.95 -6.31 4.92
C ALA A 36 -7.17 -5.57 6.01
N ALA A 37 -6.71 -6.27 7.05
CA ALA A 37 -5.89 -5.68 8.11
C ALA A 37 -4.58 -5.11 7.56
N HIS A 38 -3.91 -5.82 6.64
CA HIS A 38 -2.71 -5.34 5.97
C HIS A 38 -2.97 -4.06 5.16
N ALA A 39 -3.97 -4.07 4.28
CA ALA A 39 -4.35 -2.90 3.49
C ALA A 39 -4.76 -1.72 4.39
N MET A 40 -5.44 -1.98 5.51
CA MET A 40 -5.84 -0.98 6.49
C MET A 40 -4.62 -0.34 7.16
N THR A 41 -3.65 -1.14 7.60
CA THR A 41 -2.40 -0.64 8.18
C THR A 41 -1.65 0.22 7.17
N TRP A 42 -1.55 -0.23 5.92
CA TRP A 42 -0.90 0.55 4.86
C TRP A 42 -1.60 1.89 4.61
N ALA A 43 -2.91 1.87 4.39
CA ALA A 43 -3.70 3.08 4.15
C ALA A 43 -3.65 4.06 5.33
N PHE A 44 -3.60 3.56 6.56
CA PHE A 44 -3.44 4.35 7.77
C PHE A 44 -2.11 5.12 7.79
N PHE A 45 -0.97 4.45 7.56
CA PHE A 45 0.33 5.12 7.57
C PHE A 45 0.49 6.16 6.46
N ILE A 46 0.00 5.88 5.25
CA ILE A 46 -0.02 6.87 4.17
C ILE A 46 -0.91 8.05 4.56
N SER A 47 -2.10 7.80 5.12
CA SER A 47 -3.04 8.84 5.52
C SER A 47 -2.54 9.70 6.67
N LEU A 48 -1.73 9.16 7.59
CA LEU A 48 -1.03 9.96 8.60
C LEU A 48 -0.10 11.00 7.96
N VAL A 49 0.65 10.63 6.92
CA VAL A 49 1.49 11.57 6.18
C VAL A 49 0.65 12.61 5.44
N LEU A 50 -0.45 12.20 4.80
CA LEU A 50 -1.37 13.13 4.14
C LEU A 50 -1.98 14.13 5.14
N ALA A 51 -2.32 13.68 6.35
CA ALA A 51 -2.87 14.53 7.40
C ALA A 51 -1.81 15.50 7.94
N PHE A 52 -0.59 15.00 8.20
CA PHE A 52 0.55 15.81 8.61
C PHE A 52 0.92 16.89 7.59
N THR A 53 0.71 16.62 6.30
CA THR A 53 0.99 17.56 5.20
C THR A 53 -0.21 18.43 4.81
N GLY A 54 -1.37 18.27 5.46
CA GLY A 54 -2.55 19.12 5.29
C GLY A 54 -3.38 18.84 4.03
N ILE A 55 -3.13 17.73 3.32
CA ILE A 55 -3.83 17.38 2.07
C ILE A 55 -4.77 16.17 2.22
N PHE A 56 -4.99 15.72 3.45
CA PHE A 56 -5.86 14.59 3.76
C PHE A 56 -7.33 14.92 3.59
N LEU A 57 -8.05 13.98 2.96
CA LEU A 57 -9.51 13.96 2.91
C LEU A 57 -9.97 12.51 3.12
N PRO A 58 -11.16 12.27 3.73
CA PRO A 58 -11.63 10.92 4.04
C PRO A 58 -11.71 9.98 2.82
N TRP A 59 -12.01 10.52 1.64
CA TRP A 59 -12.05 9.72 0.40
C TRP A 59 -10.68 9.15 0.03
N LYS A 60 -9.58 9.86 0.35
CA LYS A 60 -8.20 9.41 0.08
C LYS A 60 -7.87 8.16 0.89
N PHE A 61 -8.31 8.10 2.14
CA PHE A 61 -8.18 6.90 2.97
C PHE A 61 -8.91 5.70 2.35
N LEU A 62 -10.19 5.89 1.99
CA LEU A 62 -11.02 4.84 1.39
C LEU A 62 -10.42 4.36 0.07
N PHE A 63 -9.94 5.29 -0.77
CA PHE A 63 -9.27 4.99 -2.02
C PHE A 63 -7.97 4.20 -1.81
N LEU A 64 -7.10 4.64 -0.90
CA LEU A 64 -5.85 3.95 -0.57
C LEU A 64 -6.12 2.53 -0.06
N PHE A 65 -7.07 2.37 0.85
CA PHE A 65 -7.46 1.07 1.38
C PHE A 65 -7.98 0.15 0.27
N ALA A 66 -8.97 0.61 -0.51
CA ALA A 66 -9.61 -0.21 -1.53
C ALA A 66 -8.64 -0.62 -2.64
N THR A 67 -7.81 0.31 -3.11
CA THR A 67 -6.84 0.02 -4.18
C THR A 67 -5.73 -0.91 -3.71
N HIS A 68 -5.13 -0.68 -2.53
CA HIS A 68 -4.12 -1.58 -1.95
C HIS A 68 -4.68 -2.99 -1.76
N PHE A 69 -5.89 -3.09 -1.18
CA PHE A 69 -6.56 -4.37 -0.98
C PHE A 69 -6.78 -5.12 -2.30
N LEU A 70 -7.27 -4.43 -3.34
CA LEU A 70 -7.51 -5.04 -4.65
C LEU A 70 -6.21 -5.47 -5.34
N ILE A 71 -5.17 -4.63 -5.33
CA ILE A 71 -3.86 -4.96 -5.93
C ILE A 71 -3.32 -6.24 -5.30
N ASP A 72 -3.28 -6.30 -3.96
CA ASP A 72 -2.79 -7.47 -3.26
C ASP A 72 -3.70 -8.69 -3.42
N LEU A 73 -5.03 -8.51 -3.43
CA LEU A 73 -5.97 -9.60 -3.65
C LEU A 73 -5.71 -10.27 -5.01
N LEU A 74 -5.60 -9.46 -6.07
CA LEU A 74 -5.30 -9.93 -7.41
C LEU A 74 -3.93 -10.60 -7.45
N LYS A 75 -2.91 -10.00 -6.83
CA LYS A 75 -1.56 -10.57 -6.77
C LYS A 75 -1.55 -11.95 -6.12
N ILE A 76 -2.26 -12.10 -5.00
CA ILE A 76 -2.34 -13.37 -4.26
C ILE A 76 -3.16 -14.41 -5.02
N HIS A 77 -4.21 -13.98 -5.73
CA HIS A 77 -5.08 -14.88 -6.50
C HIS A 77 -4.41 -15.42 -7.77
N PHE A 78 -3.64 -14.60 -8.47
CA PHE A 78 -3.06 -14.96 -9.78
C PHE A 78 -1.61 -15.43 -9.73
N PHE A 79 -0.87 -15.16 -8.66
CA PHE A 79 0.58 -15.42 -8.63
C PHE A 79 1.07 -16.13 -7.36
N GLU A 80 2.10 -16.95 -7.56
CA GLU A 80 2.76 -17.73 -6.51
C GLU A 80 3.46 -16.86 -5.45
N VAL A 81 3.71 -17.47 -4.29
CA VAL A 81 4.33 -16.80 -3.13
C VAL A 81 5.82 -16.56 -3.34
N SER A 82 6.51 -17.49 -4.00
CA SER A 82 7.98 -17.58 -4.06
C SER A 82 8.59 -16.84 -5.26
N LEU A 83 7.92 -15.81 -5.77
CA LEU A 83 8.47 -15.00 -6.85
C LEU A 83 9.67 -14.17 -6.37
N PRO A 84 10.78 -14.11 -7.13
CA PRO A 84 11.93 -13.25 -6.81
C PRO A 84 11.53 -11.79 -6.61
N MET A 85 12.26 -11.05 -5.77
CA MET A 85 11.96 -9.64 -5.49
C MET A 85 11.85 -8.78 -6.76
N LEU A 86 12.76 -8.97 -7.71
CA LEU A 86 12.79 -8.24 -8.99
C LEU A 86 11.97 -8.94 -10.09
N HIS A 87 11.11 -9.89 -9.73
CA HIS A 87 10.20 -10.49 -10.70
C HIS A 87 9.24 -9.41 -11.26
N PRO A 88 8.90 -9.41 -12.56
CA PRO A 88 8.06 -8.38 -13.17
C PRO A 88 6.74 -8.13 -12.45
N VAL A 89 6.14 -9.17 -11.88
CA VAL A 89 4.91 -9.07 -11.07
C VAL A 89 5.12 -8.21 -9.81
N ASN A 90 6.23 -8.41 -9.10
CA ASN A 90 6.55 -7.63 -7.91
C ASN A 90 6.92 -6.18 -8.28
N ILE A 91 7.56 -5.97 -9.43
CA ILE A 91 7.84 -4.63 -9.93
C ILE A 91 6.52 -3.90 -10.30
N ALA A 92 5.64 -4.57 -11.05
CA ALA A 92 4.34 -4.03 -11.44
C ALA A 92 3.46 -3.70 -10.23
N ASP A 93 3.44 -4.60 -9.24
CA ASP A 93 2.79 -4.39 -7.95
C ASP A 93 3.27 -3.09 -7.27
N GLN A 94 4.57 -2.87 -7.15
CA GLN A 94 5.11 -1.65 -6.55
C GLN A 94 4.77 -0.40 -7.36
N PHE A 95 4.74 -0.48 -8.70
CA PHE A 95 4.28 0.62 -9.55
C PHE A 95 2.80 0.95 -9.34
N LEU A 96 1.93 -0.07 -9.19
CA LEU A 96 0.51 0.16 -8.92
C LEU A 96 0.30 0.89 -7.60
N HIS A 97 1.01 0.48 -6.53
CA HIS A 97 0.98 1.19 -5.25
C HIS A 97 1.53 2.62 -5.36
N PHE A 98 2.59 2.81 -6.13
CA PHE A 98 3.12 4.15 -6.37
C PHE A 98 2.09 5.05 -7.09
N PHE A 99 1.40 4.54 -8.11
CA PHE A 99 0.36 5.29 -8.82
C PHE A 99 -0.83 5.66 -7.93
N THR A 100 -1.23 4.80 -6.99
CA THR A 100 -2.32 5.13 -6.05
C THR A 100 -1.91 6.25 -5.09
N ILE A 101 -0.64 6.29 -4.66
CA ILE A 101 -0.07 7.40 -3.90
C ILE A 101 -0.07 8.69 -4.72
N LEU A 102 0.38 8.65 -5.99
CA LEU A 102 0.35 9.84 -6.84
C LEU A 102 -1.07 10.36 -7.05
N ALA A 103 -2.06 9.48 -7.22
CA ALA A 103 -3.46 9.86 -7.39
C ALA A 103 -3.96 10.70 -6.20
N VAL A 104 -3.71 10.27 -4.95
CA VAL A 104 -4.14 11.01 -3.76
C VAL A 104 -3.34 12.29 -3.49
N VAL A 105 -2.15 12.44 -4.10
CA VAL A 105 -1.36 13.67 -4.03
C VAL A 105 -1.90 14.73 -5.00
N PHE A 106 -2.20 14.33 -6.23
CA PHE A 106 -2.56 15.28 -7.29
C PHE A 106 -4.05 15.55 -7.42
N TYR A 107 -4.91 14.66 -6.92
CA TYR A 107 -6.35 14.88 -6.88
C TYR A 107 -6.78 15.38 -5.50
N PRO A 108 -7.36 16.59 -5.41
CA PRO A 108 -7.99 17.08 -4.19
C PRO A 108 -9.25 16.27 -3.89
#